data_AF-A0A4R5EM38-F1
#
_entry.id   AF-A0A4R5EM38-F1
#
_cell.length_a   1.000
_cell.length_b   1.000
_cell.length_c   1.000
_cell.angle_alpha   90.00
_cell.angle_beta   90.00
_cell.angle_gamma   90.00
#
_symmetry.space_group_name_H-M   'P 1'
#
loop_
_entity.id
_entity.type
_entity.pdbx_description
1 polymer ?
#
loop_
_entity_poly.entity_id
_entity_poly.type
_entity_poly.pdbx_seq_one_letter_code
_entity_poly.pdbx_strand_id
1 'polypeptide(L)'
;MSRPARRRASEEPRAPNRARARASSACPGTRGSGICSTLLAPGRSGRTAGTARRGIVGRPGGGCGEEAGEVLEFLEASPLVDHHCHGVLDRGLGREAFEESLTEAETTGPPGVSMFDTQVGFALRRWCPPVLDLDAHAEPDAYLARRAELGAAEVNRRFLGAAGLAALCVDTGYRPRALLGPPELGRLAGAHAHEIVRLETVAEQVAAQGVDAARFADEVRSRLDARDAVGAKSIAAYRAGLELSGERPAAAEVAAAAGRLMRQEAPRVRDEVLHRFLVFCAVDAGLPVQFHVGYGDVDADLRRGDPLLLIELLRAMDPVPAMLLHNYPFHRHAGYLAQVLPNVYVDAGLATHNLGHRAPALIAELLELAPFGKVLYSSDAFALAELYHLGALLFRHGLAGFLARGVDDGAWTAGDAERVAGLIASGNARRVYGI
;
A
#
# COMPACT_ATOMS: atom_id res chain seq x y z
N MET A 1 -5.34 72.76 10.14
CA MET A 1 -5.54 72.59 8.68
C MET A 1 -5.67 71.10 8.41
N SER A 2 -6.88 70.63 8.15
CA SER A 2 -7.26 69.22 7.99
C SER A 2 -7.68 68.95 6.54
N ARG A 3 -7.10 67.90 5.92
CA ARG A 3 -7.57 66.91 4.89
C ARG A 3 -8.61 67.32 3.79
N PRO A 4 -8.89 66.49 2.75
CA PRO A 4 -8.11 65.52 1.93
C PRO A 4 -8.46 65.57 0.41
N ALA A 5 -7.83 64.77 -0.47
CA ALA A 5 -8.50 64.17 -1.67
C ALA A 5 -7.70 63.07 -2.42
N ARG A 6 -8.34 61.89 -2.44
CA ARG A 6 -8.38 60.76 -3.40
C ARG A 6 -7.51 60.81 -4.69
N ARG A 7 -6.81 59.70 -4.97
CA ARG A 7 -6.36 59.29 -6.31
C ARG A 7 -6.94 57.93 -6.72
N ARG A 8 -7.06 57.79 -8.04
CA ARG A 8 -7.92 56.93 -8.84
C ARG A 8 -7.45 55.48 -8.97
N ALA A 9 -8.43 54.61 -9.27
CA ALA A 9 -8.29 53.23 -9.73
C ALA A 9 -7.77 53.14 -11.19
N SER A 10 -7.02 52.07 -11.48
CA SER A 10 -6.57 51.60 -12.80
C SER A 10 -6.85 50.09 -12.85
N GLU A 11 -7.92 49.65 -13.50
CA GLU A 11 -7.95 49.10 -14.88
C GLU A 11 -7.17 47.78 -15.05
N GLU A 12 -7.92 46.68 -15.02
CA GLU A 12 -7.52 45.30 -15.38
C GLU A 12 -7.32 45.15 -16.90
N PRO A 13 -6.43 44.25 -17.37
CA PRO A 13 -6.35 43.88 -18.77
C PRO A 13 -7.22 42.66 -19.11
N ARG A 14 -7.95 42.80 -20.22
CA ARG A 14 -8.85 41.84 -20.87
C ARG A 14 -8.12 40.62 -21.45
N ALA A 15 -8.77 39.46 -21.31
CA ALA A 15 -8.48 38.22 -22.05
C ALA A 15 -8.89 38.31 -23.55
N PRO A 16 -8.23 37.59 -24.47
CA PRO A 16 -8.69 37.46 -25.84
C PRO A 16 -9.58 36.23 -26.06
N ASN A 17 -10.68 36.48 -26.75
CA ASN A 17 -11.71 35.55 -27.19
C ASN A 17 -11.27 34.83 -28.48
N ARG A 18 -11.43 33.49 -28.57
CA ARG A 18 -11.25 32.70 -29.81
C ARG A 18 -12.53 31.99 -30.19
N ALA A 19 -13.08 32.39 -31.34
CA ALA A 19 -14.07 31.69 -32.18
C ALA A 19 -13.66 32.04 -33.63
N ARG A 20 -13.73 31.24 -34.69
CA ARG A 20 -14.33 29.94 -35.07
C ARG A 20 -13.69 29.60 -36.44
N ALA A 21 -13.57 28.31 -36.80
CA ALA A 21 -13.89 27.81 -38.15
C ALA A 21 -13.90 26.27 -38.18
N ARG A 22 -14.98 25.72 -38.73
CA ARG A 22 -15.26 24.30 -39.04
C ARG A 22 -15.02 24.05 -40.54
N ALA A 23 -14.83 22.76 -40.89
CA ALA A 23 -15.31 22.02 -42.09
C ALA A 23 -14.21 21.04 -42.55
N SER A 24 -14.33 19.71 -42.38
CA SER A 24 -15.17 18.71 -43.07
C SER A 24 -14.36 17.92 -44.11
N SER A 25 -14.31 16.60 -43.99
CA SER A 25 -14.51 15.68 -45.13
C SER A 25 -14.77 14.26 -44.62
N ALA A 26 -15.70 13.60 -45.31
CA ALA A 26 -16.32 12.33 -44.98
C ALA A 26 -15.69 11.15 -45.75
N CYS A 27 -16.08 9.94 -45.32
CA CYS A 27 -15.75 8.60 -45.83
C CYS A 27 -16.12 8.35 -47.32
N PRO A 28 -15.74 7.18 -47.88
CA PRO A 28 -16.55 5.93 -47.76
C PRO A 28 -15.64 4.67 -47.59
N GLY A 29 -16.05 3.47 -47.18
CA GLY A 29 -17.32 2.75 -47.08
C GLY A 29 -17.18 1.36 -47.74
N THR A 30 -17.52 0.26 -47.04
CA THR A 30 -18.02 -1.08 -47.53
C THR A 30 -17.95 -2.10 -46.36
N ARG A 31 -19.05 -2.61 -45.78
CA ARG A 31 -20.09 -3.61 -46.19
C ARG A 31 -19.73 -5.08 -45.87
N GLY A 32 -20.64 -5.75 -45.15
CA GLY A 32 -20.79 -7.22 -45.05
C GLY A 32 -21.15 -7.71 -43.63
N SER A 33 -22.41 -7.63 -43.19
CA SER A 33 -23.39 -8.73 -43.11
C SER A 33 -22.92 -9.95 -42.28
N GLY A 34 -23.55 -10.23 -41.13
CA GLY A 34 -24.65 -11.20 -41.12
C GLY A 34 -25.23 -11.43 -39.73
N ILE A 35 -26.55 -11.39 -39.68
CA ILE A 35 -27.45 -11.62 -38.55
C ILE A 35 -27.76 -13.13 -38.50
N CYS A 36 -27.77 -13.75 -37.32
CA CYS A 36 -28.77 -14.79 -37.02
C CYS A 36 -28.93 -14.98 -35.52
N SER A 37 -30.04 -14.45 -35.01
CA SER A 37 -30.68 -14.85 -33.76
C SER A 37 -31.76 -15.89 -34.07
N THR A 38 -31.89 -16.93 -33.26
CA THR A 38 -33.15 -17.68 -33.14
C THR A 38 -33.29 -18.33 -31.77
N LEU A 39 -34.52 -18.28 -31.28
CA LEU A 39 -35.02 -18.58 -29.94
C LEU A 39 -35.61 -20.00 -29.84
N LEU A 40 -35.65 -20.51 -28.60
CA LEU A 40 -36.69 -21.36 -27.94
C LEU A 40 -36.90 -22.85 -28.32
N ALA A 41 -36.40 -23.74 -27.44
CA ALA A 41 -37.07 -24.83 -26.65
C ALA A 41 -38.01 -25.89 -27.31
N PRO A 42 -38.53 -26.90 -26.56
CA PRO A 42 -37.85 -28.04 -25.91
C PRO A 42 -38.41 -29.42 -26.38
N GLY A 43 -37.69 -30.53 -26.17
CA GLY A 43 -38.15 -31.88 -26.52
C GLY A 43 -37.67 -32.95 -25.55
N ARG A 44 -38.63 -33.68 -24.95
CA ARG A 44 -38.46 -34.77 -23.98
C ARG A 44 -38.13 -36.11 -24.64
N SER A 45 -37.50 -36.95 -23.82
CA SER A 45 -37.58 -38.43 -23.73
C SER A 45 -36.67 -39.27 -24.62
N GLY A 46 -35.92 -40.16 -23.96
CA GLY A 46 -35.11 -41.22 -24.56
C GLY A 46 -34.21 -41.89 -23.52
N ARG A 47 -34.77 -42.75 -22.66
CA ARG A 47 -34.00 -43.66 -21.79
C ARG A 47 -33.44 -44.78 -22.66
N THR A 48 -32.15 -45.09 -22.55
CA THR A 48 -31.62 -46.46 -22.62
C THR A 48 -30.27 -46.55 -21.92
N ALA A 49 -29.99 -47.76 -21.44
CA ALA A 49 -29.07 -48.14 -20.39
C ALA A 49 -27.58 -47.93 -20.72
N GLY A 50 -26.83 -47.50 -19.70
CA GLY A 50 -25.36 -47.45 -19.69
C GLY A 50 -24.84 -47.81 -18.29
N THR A 51 -24.19 -48.96 -18.23
CA THR A 51 -23.44 -49.59 -17.14
C THR A 51 -22.80 -48.65 -16.09
N ALA A 52 -23.24 -48.78 -14.83
CA ALA A 52 -22.62 -48.15 -13.68
C ALA A 52 -21.29 -48.84 -13.32
N ARG A 53 -20.17 -48.13 -13.50
CA ARG A 53 -18.92 -48.41 -12.77
C ARG A 53 -18.95 -47.63 -11.46
N ARG A 54 -18.79 -48.35 -10.35
CA ARG A 54 -18.63 -47.81 -8.99
C ARG A 54 -17.40 -46.89 -8.96
N GLY A 55 -17.64 -45.58 -8.95
CA GLY A 55 -16.67 -44.58 -8.49
C GLY A 55 -16.93 -44.31 -7.01
N ILE A 56 -15.88 -44.39 -6.21
CA ILE A 56 -15.87 -44.05 -4.79
C ILE A 56 -16.22 -42.56 -4.68
N VAL A 57 -17.43 -42.26 -4.19
CA VAL A 57 -17.80 -40.91 -3.78
C VAL A 57 -17.51 -40.83 -2.28
N GLY A 58 -16.36 -40.22 -1.94
CA GLY A 58 -16.16 -39.67 -0.62
C GLY A 58 -17.21 -38.59 -0.38
N ARG A 59 -17.88 -38.67 0.77
CA ARG A 59 -18.79 -37.62 1.25
C ARG A 59 -17.97 -36.33 1.41
N PRO A 60 -18.45 -35.14 0.97
CA PRO A 60 -17.97 -33.92 1.57
C PRO A 60 -18.56 -33.86 2.99
N GLY A 61 -17.70 -34.04 3.99
CA GLY A 61 -18.05 -33.87 5.39
C GLY A 61 -18.31 -32.40 5.69
N GLY A 62 -19.26 -32.13 6.58
CA GLY A 62 -19.62 -30.78 7.02
C GLY A 62 -18.59 -30.16 7.98
N GLY A 63 -17.31 -30.15 7.62
CA GLY A 63 -16.20 -29.58 8.41
C GLY A 63 -15.79 -28.15 8.01
N CYS A 64 -16.35 -27.63 6.92
CA CYS A 64 -16.01 -26.35 6.28
C CYS A 64 -16.07 -25.10 7.21
N GLY A 65 -16.71 -25.22 8.38
CA GLY A 65 -16.75 -24.17 9.39
C GLY A 65 -15.75 -24.34 10.55
N GLU A 66 -15.38 -25.58 10.88
CA GLU A 66 -14.52 -25.87 12.06
C GLU A 66 -13.05 -25.56 11.74
N GLU A 67 -12.52 -26.03 10.60
CA GLU A 67 -11.13 -25.78 10.21
C GLU A 67 -10.84 -24.30 9.91
N ALA A 68 -11.83 -23.59 9.34
CA ALA A 68 -11.75 -22.14 9.16
C ALA A 68 -11.71 -21.39 10.49
N GLY A 69 -12.39 -21.90 11.51
CA GLY A 69 -12.30 -21.40 12.88
C GLY A 69 -10.91 -21.61 13.47
N GLU A 70 -10.36 -22.82 13.38
CA GLU A 70 -9.06 -23.17 13.95
C GLU A 70 -7.90 -22.32 13.36
N VAL A 71 -7.84 -22.16 12.04
CA VAL A 71 -6.79 -21.34 11.39
C VAL A 71 -6.95 -19.86 11.74
N LEU A 72 -8.18 -19.36 11.83
CA LEU A 72 -8.44 -17.99 12.24
C LEU A 72 -8.04 -17.76 13.70
N GLU A 73 -8.41 -18.66 14.61
CA GLU A 73 -8.01 -18.62 16.02
C GLU A 73 -6.48 -18.62 16.17
N PHE A 74 -5.77 -19.45 15.38
CA PHE A 74 -4.31 -19.44 15.32
C PHE A 74 -3.76 -18.07 14.89
N LEU A 75 -4.33 -17.46 13.84
CA LEU A 75 -3.90 -16.16 13.33
C LEU A 75 -4.25 -15.00 14.27
N GLU A 76 -5.37 -15.07 14.97
CA GLU A 76 -5.78 -14.09 15.98
C GLU A 76 -4.87 -14.15 17.22
N ALA A 77 -4.46 -15.35 17.62
CA ALA A 77 -3.47 -15.55 18.68
C ALA A 77 -2.04 -15.22 18.26
N SER A 78 -1.75 -15.24 16.95
CA SER A 78 -0.43 -14.94 16.41
C SER A 78 -0.18 -13.44 16.28
N PRO A 79 0.91 -12.92 16.87
CA PRO A 79 1.27 -11.53 16.67
C PRO A 79 1.80 -11.29 15.25
N LEU A 80 1.39 -10.17 14.64
CA LEU A 80 1.87 -9.76 13.33
C LEU A 80 3.16 -8.93 13.45
N VAL A 81 4.02 -9.01 12.43
CA VAL A 81 5.08 -8.00 12.22
C VAL A 81 4.64 -7.13 11.06
N ASP A 82 4.30 -5.88 11.35
CA ASP A 82 3.92 -4.89 10.35
C ASP A 82 5.18 -4.33 9.69
N HIS A 83 5.60 -4.93 8.57
CA HIS A 83 6.89 -4.59 7.98
C HIS A 83 6.87 -3.25 7.20
N HIS A 84 5.72 -2.61 7.05
CA HIS A 84 5.63 -1.28 6.48
C HIS A 84 4.40 -0.52 6.98
N CYS A 85 4.64 0.57 7.71
CA CYS A 85 3.59 1.45 8.19
C CYS A 85 4.10 2.88 8.42
N HIS A 86 3.19 3.78 8.83
CA HIS A 86 3.48 5.19 9.07
C HIS A 86 2.97 5.69 10.42
N GLY A 87 3.41 6.89 10.81
CA GLY A 87 2.95 7.57 12.01
C GLY A 87 1.45 7.82 12.06
N VAL A 88 0.87 7.83 13.27
CA VAL A 88 -0.52 8.25 13.54
C VAL A 88 -0.55 9.68 14.05
N LEU A 89 -1.69 10.35 13.88
CA LEU A 89 -1.92 11.70 14.40
C LEU A 89 -2.19 11.65 15.90
N ASP A 90 -1.57 12.56 16.66
CA ASP A 90 -1.79 12.72 18.10
C ASP A 90 -2.71 13.91 18.42
N ARG A 91 -3.77 14.05 17.63
CA ARG A 91 -4.79 15.10 17.82
C ARG A 91 -6.15 14.66 17.32
N GLY A 92 -7.19 15.25 17.90
CA GLY A 92 -8.56 15.09 17.40
C GLY A 92 -8.70 15.63 15.98
N LEU A 93 -9.60 15.01 15.21
CA LEU A 93 -9.96 15.44 13.86
C LEU A 93 -11.45 15.76 13.80
N GLY A 94 -11.80 16.83 13.09
CA GLY A 94 -13.16 17.03 12.62
C GLY A 94 -13.48 16.06 11.48
N ARG A 95 -14.76 15.98 11.09
CA ARG A 95 -15.26 15.07 10.05
C ARG A 95 -14.46 15.15 8.74
N GLU A 96 -14.28 16.34 8.20
CA GLU A 96 -13.58 16.56 6.92
C GLU A 96 -12.16 15.99 6.96
N ALA A 97 -11.33 16.40 7.92
CA ALA A 97 -9.96 15.93 8.05
C ALA A 97 -9.85 14.42 8.38
N PHE A 98 -10.87 13.85 9.02
CA PHE A 98 -10.96 12.40 9.24
C PHE A 98 -11.21 11.66 7.94
N GLU A 99 -12.19 12.10 7.14
CA GLU A 99 -12.51 11.52 5.84
C GLU A 99 -11.36 11.70 4.85
N GLU A 100 -10.67 12.84 4.83
CA GLU A 100 -9.43 13.03 4.07
C GLU A 100 -8.37 11.98 4.41
N SER A 101 -8.31 11.54 5.67
CA SER A 101 -7.33 10.55 6.12
C SER A 101 -7.76 9.10 5.85
N LEU A 102 -8.91 8.89 5.20
CA LEU A 102 -9.39 7.58 4.72
C LEU A 102 -9.16 7.37 3.21
N THR A 103 -8.48 8.30 2.53
CA THR A 103 -8.26 8.23 1.08
C THR A 103 -6.88 8.77 0.70
N GLU A 104 -6.34 8.22 -0.37
CA GLU A 104 -5.16 8.76 -1.06
C GLU A 104 -5.50 9.92 -2.00
N ALA A 105 -6.80 10.24 -2.18
CA ALA A 105 -7.22 11.34 -3.04
C ALA A 105 -6.87 12.70 -2.42
N GLU A 106 -6.55 13.68 -3.28
CA GLU A 106 -6.29 15.07 -2.85
C GLU A 106 -7.49 15.71 -2.13
N THR A 107 -8.71 15.28 -2.45
CA THR A 107 -9.94 15.71 -1.81
C THR A 107 -10.90 14.54 -1.63
N THR A 108 -11.83 14.63 -0.67
CA THR A 108 -12.87 13.62 -0.39
C THR A 108 -13.95 13.50 -1.47
N GLY A 109 -13.83 14.27 -2.56
CA GLY A 109 -14.75 14.26 -3.70
C GLY A 109 -15.72 15.45 -3.71
N PRO A 110 -16.71 15.44 -4.62
CA PRO A 110 -17.69 16.52 -4.72
C PRO A 110 -18.63 16.55 -3.50
N PRO A 111 -19.33 17.69 -3.25
CA PRO A 111 -20.28 17.79 -2.15
C PRO A 111 -21.30 16.65 -2.12
N GLY A 112 -21.50 16.05 -0.94
CA GLY A 112 -22.43 14.95 -0.73
C GLY A 112 -21.83 13.54 -0.92
N VAL A 113 -20.56 13.44 -1.35
CA VAL A 113 -19.80 12.19 -1.30
C VAL A 113 -19.10 12.09 0.05
N SER A 114 -19.25 10.95 0.71
CA SER A 114 -18.57 10.68 1.98
C SER A 114 -17.64 9.49 1.83
N MET A 115 -16.49 9.57 2.48
CA MET A 115 -15.56 8.45 2.59
C MET A 115 -16.13 7.30 3.44
N PHE A 116 -17.18 7.54 4.23
CA PHE A 116 -17.92 6.48 4.90
C PHE A 116 -18.70 5.58 3.93
N ASP A 117 -18.98 6.03 2.70
CA ASP A 117 -19.68 5.28 1.64
C ASP A 117 -18.70 4.58 0.68
N THR A 118 -17.52 4.21 1.17
CA THR A 118 -16.50 3.46 0.44
C THR A 118 -16.24 2.10 1.09
N GLN A 119 -15.51 1.20 0.44
CA GLN A 119 -15.18 -0.11 1.04
C GLN A 119 -14.46 0.03 2.39
N VAL A 120 -13.51 0.98 2.51
CA VAL A 120 -12.86 1.30 3.80
C VAL A 120 -13.83 1.92 4.79
N GLY A 121 -14.73 2.80 4.34
CA GLY A 121 -15.78 3.39 5.18
C GLY A 121 -16.73 2.34 5.78
N PHE A 122 -17.20 1.39 4.96
CA PHE A 122 -18.02 0.27 5.41
C PHE A 122 -17.24 -0.69 6.33
N ALA A 123 -15.97 -0.96 6.04
CA ALA A 123 -15.11 -1.76 6.91
C ALA A 123 -14.92 -1.08 8.27
N LEU A 124 -14.66 0.22 8.28
CA LEU A 124 -14.57 1.02 9.49
C LEU A 124 -15.87 0.93 10.28
N ARG A 125 -17.02 1.21 9.67
CA ARG A 125 -18.32 1.12 10.36
C ARG A 125 -18.59 -0.27 10.92
N ARG A 126 -18.13 -1.33 10.25
CA ARG A 126 -18.29 -2.70 10.74
C ARG A 126 -17.41 -3.00 11.96
N TRP A 127 -16.13 -2.62 11.92
CA TRP A 127 -15.11 -3.18 12.81
C TRP A 127 -14.56 -2.19 13.84
N CYS A 128 -14.57 -0.89 13.56
CA CYS A 128 -13.99 0.11 14.45
C CYS A 128 -14.89 0.53 15.63
N PRO A 129 -16.22 0.72 15.47
CA PRO A 129 -17.07 1.13 16.59
C PRO A 129 -16.98 0.24 17.84
N PRO A 130 -16.94 -1.11 17.73
CA PRO A 130 -16.80 -1.97 18.92
C PRO A 130 -15.53 -1.72 19.74
N VAL A 131 -14.43 -1.30 19.10
CA VAL A 131 -13.17 -0.95 19.80
C VAL A 131 -13.35 0.30 20.68
N LEU A 132 -14.31 1.15 20.36
CA LEU A 132 -14.63 2.38 21.08
C LEU A 132 -15.93 2.27 21.92
N ASP A 133 -16.35 1.04 22.23
CA ASP A 133 -17.54 0.71 23.02
C ASP A 133 -18.88 1.10 22.36
N LEU A 134 -18.92 1.13 21.02
CA LEU A 134 -20.14 1.35 20.25
C LEU A 134 -20.57 0.07 19.53
N ASP A 135 -21.85 -0.02 19.19
CA ASP A 135 -22.35 -1.12 18.37
C ASP A 135 -21.73 -1.13 16.96
N ALA A 136 -21.48 -2.32 16.43
CA ALA A 136 -21.07 -2.48 15.04
C ALA A 136 -22.10 -1.81 14.11
N HIS A 137 -21.59 -1.16 13.06
CA HIS A 137 -22.37 -0.34 12.12
C HIS A 137 -22.91 0.97 12.68
N ALA A 138 -22.42 1.45 13.83
CA ALA A 138 -22.73 2.79 14.34
C ALA A 138 -22.67 3.85 13.24
N GLU A 139 -23.59 4.82 13.33
CA GLU A 139 -23.66 5.91 12.37
C GLU A 139 -22.39 6.78 12.45
N PRO A 140 -21.88 7.28 11.31
CA PRO A 140 -20.62 8.04 11.25
C PRO A 140 -20.51 9.19 12.27
N ASP A 141 -21.57 9.98 12.48
CA ASP A 141 -21.54 11.08 13.44
C ASP A 141 -21.40 10.60 14.89
N ALA A 142 -22.07 9.51 15.26
CA ALA A 142 -21.95 8.92 16.59
C ALA A 142 -20.53 8.37 16.83
N TYR A 143 -19.95 7.73 15.81
CA TYR A 143 -18.56 7.25 15.85
C TYR A 143 -17.58 8.40 16.06
N LEU A 144 -17.68 9.48 15.27
CA LEU A 144 -16.80 10.64 15.38
C LEU A 144 -16.96 11.38 16.71
N ALA A 145 -18.19 11.48 17.23
CA ALA A 145 -18.45 12.07 18.54
C ALA A 145 -17.78 11.25 19.66
N ARG A 146 -17.91 9.92 19.63
CA ARG A 146 -17.24 9.04 20.60
C ARG A 146 -15.73 9.11 20.51
N ARG A 147 -15.19 9.14 19.29
CA ARG A 147 -13.75 9.33 19.03
C ARG A 147 -13.24 10.64 19.63
N ALA A 148 -14.01 11.71 19.50
CA ALA A 148 -13.69 13.02 20.07
C ALA A 148 -13.76 13.03 21.60
N GLU A 149 -14.76 12.37 22.20
CA GLU A 149 -14.93 12.23 23.65
C GLU A 149 -13.74 11.51 24.31
N LEU A 150 -13.27 10.41 23.71
CA LEU A 150 -12.13 9.64 24.22
C LEU A 150 -10.80 10.37 24.05
N GLY A 151 -10.66 11.15 22.98
CA GLY A 151 -9.43 11.84 22.62
C GLY A 151 -8.41 10.94 21.89
N ALA A 152 -7.49 11.58 21.17
CA ALA A 152 -6.58 10.90 20.23
C ALA A 152 -5.67 9.86 20.89
N ALA A 153 -5.12 10.17 22.07
CA ALA A 153 -4.22 9.26 22.78
C ALA A 153 -4.92 7.93 23.14
N GLU A 154 -6.16 7.99 23.64
CA GLU A 154 -6.91 6.79 24.01
C GLU A 154 -7.38 6.01 22.78
N VAL A 155 -7.85 6.71 21.75
CA VAL A 155 -8.21 6.10 20.46
C VAL A 155 -7.02 5.36 19.86
N ASN A 156 -5.85 6.01 19.79
CA ASN A 156 -4.63 5.41 19.27
C ASN A 156 -4.21 4.19 20.09
N ARG A 157 -4.22 4.28 21.43
CA ARG A 157 -3.89 3.15 22.33
C ARG A 157 -4.79 1.95 22.08
N ARG A 158 -6.11 2.16 21.97
CA ARG A 158 -7.07 1.06 21.78
C ARG A 158 -6.91 0.39 20.42
N PHE A 159 -6.82 1.16 19.33
CA PHE A 159 -6.70 0.59 17.99
C PHE A 159 -5.34 -0.07 17.75
N LEU A 160 -4.23 0.56 18.18
CA LEU A 160 -2.91 -0.05 18.05
C LEU A 160 -2.78 -1.31 18.91
N GLY A 161 -3.34 -1.31 20.13
CA GLY A 161 -3.42 -2.52 20.95
C GLY A 161 -4.27 -3.62 20.29
N ALA A 162 -5.42 -3.26 19.71
CA ALA A 162 -6.31 -4.19 19.02
C ALA A 162 -5.73 -4.74 17.69
N ALA A 163 -4.67 -4.15 17.15
CA ALA A 163 -4.00 -4.67 15.96
C ALA A 163 -3.19 -5.95 16.27
N GLY A 164 -2.75 -6.16 17.51
CA GLY A 164 -2.03 -7.36 17.93
C GLY A 164 -0.70 -7.52 17.21
N LEU A 165 0.15 -6.48 17.25
CA LEU A 165 1.46 -6.44 16.60
C LEU A 165 2.57 -6.82 17.59
N ALA A 166 3.59 -7.53 17.13
CA ALA A 166 4.85 -7.74 17.87
C ALA A 166 5.92 -6.73 17.48
N ALA A 167 5.94 -6.30 16.21
CA ALA A 167 6.86 -5.28 15.74
C ALA A 167 6.28 -4.43 14.61
N LEU A 168 6.82 -3.22 14.45
CA LEU A 168 6.49 -2.26 13.39
C LEU A 168 7.77 -1.76 12.72
N CYS A 169 7.81 -1.76 11.39
CA CYS A 169 8.86 -1.11 10.61
C CYS A 169 8.28 0.18 10.00
N VAL A 170 8.60 1.31 10.64
CA VAL A 170 7.95 2.60 10.40
C VAL A 170 8.75 3.43 9.41
N ASP A 171 8.17 3.77 8.26
CA ASP A 171 8.77 4.76 7.35
C ASP A 171 8.63 6.16 7.95
N THR A 172 9.77 6.73 8.34
CA THR A 172 9.87 8.02 9.04
C THR A 172 9.95 9.23 8.12
N GLY A 173 10.03 9.02 6.79
CA GLY A 173 10.25 10.08 5.81
C GLY A 173 8.99 10.79 5.33
N TYR A 174 7.80 10.22 5.58
CA TYR A 174 6.53 10.88 5.27
C TYR A 174 5.96 11.60 6.49
N ARG A 175 6.16 12.92 6.55
CA ARG A 175 5.65 13.75 7.64
C ARG A 175 4.98 15.03 7.14
N PRO A 176 3.88 14.93 6.36
CA PRO A 176 3.11 16.11 5.96
C PRO A 176 2.43 16.79 7.16
N ARG A 177 2.31 16.07 8.29
CA ARG A 177 1.72 16.50 9.56
C ARG A 177 2.61 16.05 10.72
N ALA A 178 2.40 16.59 11.91
CA ALA A 178 3.04 16.08 13.13
C ALA A 178 2.45 14.70 13.47
N LEU A 179 3.23 13.66 13.21
CA LEU A 179 2.87 12.26 13.44
C LEU A 179 3.74 11.66 14.54
N LEU A 180 3.19 10.68 15.26
CA LEU A 180 3.95 9.89 16.22
C LEU A 180 5.06 9.10 15.51
N GLY A 181 6.25 9.10 16.10
CA GLY A 181 7.39 8.35 15.60
C GLY A 181 7.43 6.91 16.11
N PRO A 182 8.49 6.15 15.76
CA PRO A 182 8.63 4.78 16.20
C PRO A 182 8.51 4.58 17.72
N PRO A 183 9.20 5.35 18.61
CA PRO A 183 9.12 5.13 20.05
C PRO A 183 7.71 5.27 20.62
N GLU A 184 6.96 6.29 20.17
CA GLU A 184 5.60 6.52 20.63
C GLU A 184 4.62 5.47 20.09
N LEU A 185 4.74 5.10 18.81
CA LEU A 185 3.95 4.03 18.19
C LEU A 185 4.15 2.69 18.89
N GLY A 186 5.41 2.28 19.09
CA GLY A 186 5.73 1.01 19.76
C GLY A 186 5.15 0.93 21.16
N ARG A 187 5.23 2.03 21.94
CA ARG A 187 4.62 2.10 23.27
C ARG A 187 3.09 1.97 23.23
N LEU A 188 2.41 2.61 22.28
CA LEU A 188 0.95 2.53 22.17
C LEU A 188 0.49 1.15 21.68
N ALA A 189 1.24 0.52 20.78
CA ALA A 189 0.97 -0.82 20.26
C ALA A 189 1.37 -1.94 21.23
N GLY A 190 2.25 -1.67 22.20
CA GLY A 190 2.88 -2.71 23.02
C GLY A 190 3.87 -3.58 22.23
N ALA A 191 4.55 -2.98 21.26
CA ALA A 191 5.37 -3.66 20.26
C ALA A 191 6.73 -2.97 20.06
N HIS A 192 7.68 -3.68 19.47
CA HIS A 192 8.96 -3.08 19.06
C HIS A 192 8.79 -2.26 17.79
N ALA A 193 9.30 -1.03 17.76
CA ALA A 193 9.19 -0.18 16.57
C ALA A 193 10.59 0.17 16.05
N HIS A 194 10.80 -0.08 14.76
CA HIS A 194 12.06 0.09 14.04
C HIS A 194 11.91 1.17 12.97
N GLU A 195 12.99 1.91 12.70
CA GLU A 195 13.01 2.89 11.62
C GLU A 195 13.25 2.22 10.26
N ILE A 196 12.43 2.60 9.28
CA ILE A 196 12.74 2.50 7.85
C ILE A 196 13.09 3.89 7.35
N VAL A 197 14.29 4.04 6.79
CA VAL A 197 14.76 5.34 6.28
C VAL A 197 14.27 5.57 4.85
N ARG A 198 13.53 6.66 4.63
CA ARG A 198 13.15 7.09 3.27
C ARG A 198 14.31 7.79 2.58
N LEU A 199 14.78 7.19 1.49
CA LEU A 199 16.02 7.62 0.82
C LEU A 199 15.88 9.00 0.18
N GLU A 200 14.75 9.27 -0.47
CA GLU A 200 14.49 10.55 -1.12
C GLU A 200 14.49 11.70 -0.10
N THR A 201 13.93 11.47 1.09
CA THR A 201 13.91 12.49 2.16
C THR A 201 15.32 12.81 2.63
N VAL A 202 16.21 11.82 2.75
CA VAL A 202 17.62 12.05 3.07
C VAL A 202 18.29 12.91 1.98
N ALA A 203 18.12 12.54 0.71
CA ALA A 203 18.65 13.30 -0.42
C ALA A 203 18.14 14.75 -0.47
N GLU A 204 16.83 14.96 -0.30
CA GLU A 204 16.20 16.28 -0.31
C GLU A 204 16.73 17.14 0.85
N GLN A 205 16.95 16.57 2.04
CA GLN A 205 17.57 17.26 3.17
C GLN A 205 19.04 17.62 2.92
N VAL A 206 19.81 16.75 2.27
CA VAL A 206 21.20 17.05 1.88
C VAL A 206 21.22 18.21 0.88
N ALA A 207 20.35 18.18 -0.13
CA ALA A 207 20.27 19.23 -1.13
C ALA A 207 19.84 20.58 -0.53
N ALA A 208 18.88 20.57 0.39
CA ALA A 208 18.39 21.79 1.05
C ALA A 208 19.44 22.48 1.94
N GLN A 209 20.46 21.76 2.40
CA GLN A 209 21.55 22.34 3.19
C GLN A 209 22.63 23.02 2.33
N GLY A 210 22.53 22.95 1.01
CA GLY A 210 23.42 23.67 0.10
C GLY A 210 24.86 23.14 0.09
N VAL A 211 25.07 21.84 0.30
CA VAL A 211 26.39 21.22 0.10
C VAL A 211 26.83 21.31 -1.36
N ASP A 212 28.13 21.25 -1.62
CA ASP A 212 28.64 21.16 -3.00
C ASP A 212 28.05 19.90 -3.68
N ALA A 213 27.60 20.03 -4.93
CA ALA A 213 27.04 18.92 -5.70
C ALA A 213 28.02 17.74 -5.84
N ALA A 214 29.33 17.99 -5.87
CA ALA A 214 30.35 16.93 -5.87
C ALA A 214 30.42 16.17 -4.54
N ARG A 215 29.98 16.78 -3.43
CA ARG A 215 29.94 16.17 -2.09
C ARG A 215 28.60 15.52 -1.75
N PHE A 216 27.56 15.76 -2.57
CA PHE A 216 26.21 15.23 -2.33
C PHE A 216 26.20 13.73 -2.06
N ALA A 217 26.91 12.95 -2.88
CA ALA A 217 26.91 11.50 -2.78
C ALA A 217 27.48 11.02 -1.45
N ASP A 218 28.60 11.60 -1.02
CA ASP A 218 29.26 11.22 0.23
C ASP A 218 28.44 11.64 1.45
N GLU A 219 27.79 12.80 1.39
CA GLU A 219 26.91 13.27 2.47
C GLU A 219 25.65 12.41 2.62
N VAL A 220 25.05 11.96 1.50
CA VAL A 220 23.91 11.02 1.54
C VAL A 220 24.32 9.70 2.19
N ARG A 221 25.46 9.12 1.79
CA ARG A 221 25.97 7.87 2.38
C ARG A 221 26.25 8.04 3.87
N SER A 222 26.95 9.10 4.26
CA SER A 222 27.25 9.42 5.66
C SER A 222 25.98 9.48 6.53
N ARG A 223 24.90 10.11 6.03
CA ARG A 223 23.62 10.18 6.75
C ARG A 223 22.87 8.86 6.80
N LEU A 224 23.03 8.02 5.79
CA LEU A 224 22.44 6.69 5.78
C LEU A 224 23.15 5.80 6.80
N ASP A 225 24.49 5.80 6.80
CA ASP A 225 25.34 5.02 7.70
C ASP A 225 25.20 5.43 9.18
N ALA A 226 24.87 6.70 9.45
CA ALA A 226 24.67 7.22 10.80
C ALA A 226 23.32 6.83 11.43
N ARG A 227 22.43 6.15 10.70
CA ARG A 227 21.09 5.79 11.17
C ARG A 227 21.04 4.35 11.66
N ASP A 228 20.26 4.13 12.72
CA ASP A 228 19.91 2.80 13.22
C ASP A 228 18.62 2.29 12.57
N ALA A 229 18.60 2.29 11.23
CA ALA A 229 17.46 1.84 10.43
C ALA A 229 17.60 0.36 10.08
N VAL A 230 16.51 -0.39 10.16
CA VAL A 230 16.49 -1.83 9.80
C VAL A 230 16.28 -2.06 8.30
N GLY A 231 15.97 -1.01 7.56
CA GLY A 231 15.76 -1.05 6.11
C GLY A 231 15.58 0.35 5.53
N ALA A 232 15.51 0.42 4.21
CA ALA A 232 15.32 1.66 3.46
C ALA A 232 14.00 1.63 2.67
N LYS A 233 13.47 2.81 2.33
CA LYS A 233 12.30 2.98 1.46
C LYS A 233 12.64 3.90 0.30
N SER A 234 12.33 3.43 -0.91
CA SER A 234 12.28 4.22 -2.14
C SER A 234 10.83 4.54 -2.49
N ILE A 235 10.58 5.81 -2.79
CA ILE A 235 9.29 6.32 -3.31
C ILE A 235 9.38 6.68 -4.80
N ALA A 236 10.30 6.05 -5.54
CA ALA A 236 10.49 6.30 -6.97
C ALA A 236 9.20 6.25 -7.80
N ALA A 237 8.27 5.34 -7.49
CA ALA A 237 6.97 5.24 -8.14
C ALA A 237 6.16 6.56 -8.15
N TYR A 238 6.21 7.34 -7.07
CA TYR A 238 5.55 8.64 -6.94
C TYR A 238 6.25 9.77 -7.72
N ARG A 239 7.44 9.52 -8.26
CA ARG A 239 8.34 10.58 -8.75
C ARG A 239 8.84 10.24 -10.14
N ALA A 240 9.84 9.37 -10.22
CA ALA A 240 10.49 8.98 -11.46
C ALA A 240 9.81 7.79 -12.13
N GLY A 241 8.83 7.13 -11.51
CA GLY A 241 8.30 5.83 -11.95
C GLY A 241 9.21 4.66 -11.57
N LEU A 242 8.79 3.45 -11.95
CA LEU A 242 9.49 2.21 -11.59
C LEU A 242 10.45 1.68 -12.67
N GLU A 243 10.54 2.35 -13.81
CA GLU A 243 11.52 2.03 -14.85
C GLU A 243 12.89 2.61 -14.47
N LEU A 244 13.58 1.90 -13.58
CA LEU A 244 14.91 2.25 -13.08
C LEU A 244 15.95 1.27 -13.66
N SER A 245 17.08 1.80 -14.14
CA SER A 245 18.14 0.95 -14.70
C SER A 245 18.78 0.06 -13.61
N GLY A 246 19.27 -1.12 -14.00
CA GLY A 246 20.08 -1.99 -13.13
C GLY A 246 21.56 -1.60 -13.06
N GLU A 247 22.02 -0.68 -13.90
CA GLU A 247 23.41 -0.22 -13.85
C GLU A 247 23.66 0.65 -12.62
N ARG A 248 24.91 0.88 -12.21
CA ARG A 248 25.21 1.90 -11.19
C ARG A 248 25.46 3.26 -11.86
N PRO A 249 24.90 4.38 -11.36
CA PRO A 249 25.16 5.68 -11.96
C PRO A 249 26.61 6.10 -11.72
N ALA A 250 27.24 6.71 -12.72
CA ALA A 250 28.57 7.25 -12.59
C ALA A 250 28.57 8.49 -11.67
N ALA A 251 29.68 8.74 -10.97
CA ALA A 251 29.80 9.86 -10.05
C ALA A 251 29.48 11.22 -10.69
N ALA A 252 29.86 11.41 -11.97
CA ALA A 252 29.57 12.63 -12.72
C ALA A 252 28.07 12.80 -13.00
N GLU A 253 27.33 11.71 -13.25
CA GLU A 253 25.88 11.74 -13.46
C GLU A 253 25.16 12.13 -12.16
N VAL A 254 25.58 11.54 -11.04
CA VAL A 254 25.04 11.84 -9.70
C VAL A 254 25.30 13.30 -9.35
N ALA A 255 26.53 13.80 -9.52
CA ALA A 255 26.86 15.19 -9.23
C ALA A 255 26.07 16.17 -10.12
N ALA A 256 25.89 15.86 -11.40
CA ALA A 256 25.08 16.68 -12.30
C ALA A 256 23.60 16.70 -11.90
N ALA A 257 23.04 15.55 -11.51
CA ALA A 257 21.65 15.43 -11.04
C ALA A 257 21.44 16.13 -9.69
N ALA A 258 22.38 15.97 -8.75
CA ALA A 258 22.39 16.69 -7.48
C ALA A 258 22.46 18.22 -7.69
N GLY A 259 23.30 18.69 -8.61
CA GLY A 259 23.36 20.10 -8.97
C GLY A 259 22.04 20.62 -9.54
N ARG A 260 21.28 19.82 -10.31
CA ARG A 260 19.91 20.17 -10.74
C ARG A 260 18.95 20.26 -9.56
N LEU A 261 19.01 19.29 -8.64
CA LEU A 261 18.17 19.23 -7.46
C LEU A 261 18.38 20.44 -6.53
N MET A 262 19.63 20.82 -6.27
CA MET A 262 19.99 21.94 -5.38
C MET A 262 19.62 23.32 -5.92
N ARG A 263 19.36 23.44 -7.24
CA ARG A 263 18.87 24.70 -7.84
C ARG A 263 17.37 24.91 -7.65
N GLN A 264 16.64 23.92 -7.15
CA GLN A 264 15.21 24.04 -6.88
C GLN A 264 15.01 24.82 -5.58
N GLU A 265 14.00 25.70 -5.54
CA GLU A 265 13.63 26.42 -4.31
C GLU A 265 13.21 25.45 -3.19
N ALA A 266 12.50 24.38 -3.55
CA ALA A 266 12.16 23.26 -2.69
C ALA A 266 12.68 21.96 -3.35
N PRO A 267 13.85 21.46 -2.93
CA PRO A 267 14.42 20.24 -3.49
C PRO A 267 13.46 19.07 -3.44
N ARG A 268 13.11 18.54 -4.62
CA ARG A 268 12.27 17.36 -4.76
C ARG A 268 12.94 16.39 -5.73
N VAL A 269 13.27 15.19 -5.24
CA VAL A 269 13.91 14.15 -6.06
C VAL A 269 12.89 13.62 -7.08
N ARG A 270 13.20 13.82 -8.36
CA ARG A 270 12.45 13.34 -9.53
C ARG A 270 13.33 12.73 -10.61
N ASP A 271 14.64 12.87 -10.47
CA ASP A 271 15.63 12.41 -11.43
C ASP A 271 15.89 10.92 -11.22
N GLU A 272 15.72 10.10 -12.26
CA GLU A 272 15.94 8.64 -12.20
C GLU A 272 17.33 8.30 -11.67
N VAL A 273 18.36 9.07 -12.07
CA VAL A 273 19.75 8.85 -11.65
C VAL A 273 19.87 8.93 -10.13
N LEU A 274 19.16 9.87 -9.50
CA LEU A 274 19.17 10.02 -8.06
C LEU A 274 18.44 8.88 -7.35
N HIS A 275 17.28 8.43 -7.87
CA HIS A 275 16.58 7.28 -7.27
C HIS A 275 17.44 6.02 -7.33
N ARG A 276 18.08 5.75 -8.48
CA ARG A 276 18.97 4.60 -8.63
C ARG A 276 20.21 4.70 -7.76
N PHE A 277 20.85 5.87 -7.71
CA PHE A 277 21.98 6.16 -6.80
C PHE A 277 21.60 5.88 -5.34
N LEU A 278 20.43 6.34 -4.91
CA LEU A 278 19.94 6.19 -3.55
C LEU A 278 19.67 4.72 -3.20
N VAL A 279 19.05 3.96 -4.10
CA VAL A 279 18.85 2.51 -3.93
C VAL A 279 20.21 1.82 -3.77
N PHE A 280 21.20 2.13 -4.60
CA PHE A 280 22.53 1.53 -4.47
C PHE A 280 23.25 1.92 -3.18
N CYS A 281 22.99 3.10 -2.61
CA CYS A 281 23.50 3.44 -1.28
C CYS A 281 22.93 2.50 -0.21
N ALA A 282 21.63 2.18 -0.26
CA ALA A 282 21.01 1.23 0.66
C ALA A 282 21.50 -0.20 0.45
N VAL A 283 21.70 -0.61 -0.81
CA VAL A 283 22.29 -1.91 -1.17
C VAL A 283 23.71 -2.04 -0.62
N ASP A 284 24.54 -1.00 -0.77
CA ASP A 284 25.91 -1.00 -0.26
C ASP A 284 25.97 -1.04 1.28
N ALA A 285 24.96 -0.47 1.94
CA ALA A 285 24.78 -0.57 3.40
C ALA A 285 24.18 -1.92 3.85
N GLY A 286 23.82 -2.81 2.93
CA GLY A 286 23.19 -4.10 3.23
C GLY A 286 21.75 -4.00 3.74
N LEU A 287 21.08 -2.86 3.56
CA LEU A 287 19.72 -2.63 4.03
C LEU A 287 18.71 -3.21 3.05
N PRO A 288 17.72 -4.01 3.51
CA PRO A 288 16.55 -4.34 2.72
C PRO A 288 15.89 -3.06 2.18
N VAL A 289 15.61 -3.01 0.87
CA VAL A 289 14.98 -1.84 0.23
C VAL A 289 13.51 -2.09 -0.10
N GLN A 290 12.64 -1.29 0.49
CA GLN A 290 11.22 -1.26 0.19
C GLN A 290 10.96 -0.33 -1.00
N PHE A 291 10.10 -0.75 -1.92
CA PHE A 291 9.63 0.05 -3.05
C PHE A 291 8.13 0.20 -2.95
N HIS A 292 7.65 1.45 -3.00
CA HIS A 292 6.23 1.66 -3.24
C HIS A 292 5.86 1.17 -4.65
N VAL A 293 4.78 0.39 -4.77
CA VAL A 293 4.30 -0.16 -6.05
C VAL A 293 2.78 0.01 -6.15
N GLY A 294 2.31 0.48 -7.30
CA GLY A 294 0.88 0.57 -7.59
C GLY A 294 0.17 1.72 -6.87
N TYR A 295 -0.83 1.38 -6.05
CA TYR A 295 -1.82 2.29 -5.49
C TYR A 295 -1.22 3.40 -4.62
N GLY A 296 -1.51 4.65 -4.97
CA GLY A 296 -1.10 5.83 -4.23
C GLY A 296 -1.92 7.07 -4.63
N ASP A 297 -1.47 8.24 -4.19
CA ASP A 297 -2.10 9.53 -4.43
C ASP A 297 -1.92 10.08 -5.87
N VAL A 298 -2.42 11.30 -6.10
CA VAL A 298 -2.38 11.98 -7.40
C VAL A 298 -0.98 12.40 -7.86
N ASP A 299 0.04 12.36 -6.99
CA ASP A 299 1.42 12.58 -7.40
C ASP A 299 1.99 11.36 -8.16
N ALA A 300 1.39 10.17 -8.00
CA ALA A 300 1.80 8.96 -8.70
C ALA A 300 1.18 8.84 -10.11
N ASP A 301 2.03 8.52 -11.09
CA ASP A 301 1.55 8.02 -12.40
C ASP A 301 1.43 6.50 -12.34
N LEU A 302 0.23 5.99 -12.05
CA LEU A 302 -0.02 4.55 -11.89
C LEU A 302 0.41 3.73 -13.13
N ARG A 303 0.43 4.32 -14.34
CA ARG A 303 0.91 3.64 -15.56
C ARG A 303 2.38 3.26 -15.48
N ARG A 304 3.15 3.95 -14.64
CA ARG A 304 4.58 3.75 -14.40
C ARG A 304 4.85 3.07 -13.05
N GLY A 305 3.80 2.59 -12.39
CA GLY A 305 3.82 1.92 -11.09
C GLY A 305 3.76 0.39 -11.17
N ASP A 306 3.85 -0.20 -12.37
CA ASP A 306 3.92 -1.65 -12.56
C ASP A 306 5.30 -2.18 -12.11
N PRO A 307 5.37 -3.15 -11.18
CA PRO A 307 6.65 -3.64 -10.67
C PRO A 307 7.49 -4.38 -11.71
N LEU A 308 6.92 -4.82 -12.85
CA LEU A 308 7.71 -5.44 -13.93
C LEU A 308 8.77 -4.49 -14.50
N LEU A 309 8.55 -3.17 -14.38
CA LEU A 309 9.51 -2.15 -14.82
C LEU A 309 10.80 -2.14 -13.97
N LEU A 310 10.77 -2.66 -12.74
CA LEU A 310 11.92 -2.73 -11.85
C LEU A 310 12.86 -3.92 -12.13
N ILE A 311 12.54 -4.82 -13.06
CA ILE A 311 13.19 -6.13 -13.17
C ILE A 311 14.73 -6.06 -13.27
N GLU A 312 15.26 -5.08 -14.00
CA GLU A 312 16.70 -4.90 -14.17
C GLU A 312 17.38 -4.45 -12.87
N LEU A 313 16.76 -3.51 -12.14
CA LEU A 313 17.25 -3.07 -10.83
C LEU A 313 17.15 -4.19 -9.79
N LEU A 314 16.05 -4.94 -9.75
CA LEU A 314 15.87 -6.04 -8.80
C LEU A 314 16.94 -7.13 -8.97
N ARG A 315 17.31 -7.44 -10.22
CA ARG A 315 18.43 -8.34 -10.54
C ARG A 315 19.77 -7.80 -10.07
N ALA A 316 20.01 -6.50 -10.24
CA ALA A 316 21.26 -5.85 -9.84
C ALA A 316 21.41 -5.69 -8.32
N MET A 317 20.30 -5.75 -7.57
CA MET A 317 20.31 -5.69 -6.11
C MET A 317 20.67 -7.02 -5.44
N ASP A 318 20.54 -8.16 -6.12
CA ASP A 318 20.79 -9.49 -5.53
C ASP A 318 22.21 -9.57 -4.93
N PRO A 319 22.38 -10.04 -3.67
CA PRO A 319 21.41 -10.73 -2.81
C PRO A 319 20.60 -9.84 -1.85
N VAL A 320 20.68 -8.51 -1.95
CA VAL A 320 19.95 -7.62 -1.03
C VAL A 320 18.44 -7.73 -1.25
N PRO A 321 17.64 -7.94 -0.19
CA PRO A 321 16.19 -8.07 -0.30
C PRO A 321 15.51 -6.80 -0.82
N ALA A 322 14.57 -6.98 -1.74
CA ALA A 322 13.67 -5.95 -2.24
C ALA A 322 12.23 -6.28 -1.84
N MET A 323 11.55 -5.36 -1.15
CA MET A 323 10.15 -5.53 -0.75
C MET A 323 9.28 -4.66 -1.64
N LEU A 324 8.44 -5.28 -2.46
CA LEU A 324 7.46 -4.58 -3.27
C LEU A 324 6.20 -4.38 -2.43
N LEU A 325 5.90 -3.12 -2.10
CA LEU A 325 4.82 -2.75 -1.19
C LEU A 325 3.53 -2.45 -1.94
N HIS A 326 2.40 -2.76 -1.31
CA HIS A 326 1.00 -2.50 -1.70
C HIS A 326 0.54 -3.26 -2.94
N ASN A 327 1.28 -3.11 -4.03
CA ASN A 327 1.19 -3.78 -5.31
C ASN A 327 -0.13 -3.64 -6.07
N TYR A 328 -1.28 -3.31 -5.48
CA TYR A 328 -2.55 -3.16 -6.20
C TYR A 328 -2.44 -2.06 -7.28
N PRO A 329 -2.91 -2.28 -8.54
CA PRO A 329 -3.62 -3.46 -9.06
C PRO A 329 -2.70 -4.54 -9.68
N PHE A 330 -1.39 -4.42 -9.50
CA PHE A 330 -0.32 -5.26 -10.05
C PHE A 330 0.15 -6.39 -9.11
N HIS A 331 -0.62 -6.76 -8.08
CA HIS A 331 -0.24 -7.79 -7.09
C HIS A 331 0.09 -9.15 -7.71
N ARG A 332 -0.55 -9.52 -8.82
CA ARG A 332 -0.18 -10.72 -9.59
C ARG A 332 1.21 -10.60 -10.26
N HIS A 333 1.56 -9.42 -10.78
CA HIS A 333 2.90 -9.17 -11.35
C HIS A 333 3.97 -9.24 -10.26
N ALA A 334 3.70 -8.66 -9.09
CA ALA A 334 4.58 -8.75 -7.94
C ALA A 334 4.77 -10.20 -7.47
N GLY A 335 3.69 -10.99 -7.39
CA GLY A 335 3.75 -12.41 -7.05
C GLY A 335 4.59 -13.24 -8.04
N TYR A 336 4.48 -12.96 -9.34
CA TYR A 336 5.36 -13.53 -10.35
C TYR A 336 6.84 -13.17 -10.09
N LEU A 337 7.16 -11.89 -9.85
CA LEU A 337 8.54 -11.47 -9.58
C LEU A 337 9.12 -12.13 -8.32
N ALA A 338 8.33 -12.25 -7.24
CA ALA A 338 8.73 -12.97 -6.03
C ALA A 338 9.03 -14.45 -6.29
N GLN A 339 8.32 -15.06 -7.24
CA GLN A 339 8.56 -16.44 -7.66
C GLN A 339 9.87 -16.59 -8.43
N VAL A 340 10.16 -15.70 -9.38
CA VAL A 340 11.29 -15.86 -10.31
C VAL A 340 12.59 -15.19 -9.85
N LEU A 341 12.55 -14.22 -8.95
CA LEU A 341 13.74 -13.53 -8.42
C LEU A 341 14.00 -13.91 -6.95
N PRO A 342 15.22 -14.33 -6.59
CA PRO A 342 15.54 -14.86 -5.25
C PRO A 342 15.36 -13.84 -4.13
N ASN A 343 15.68 -12.58 -4.38
CA ASN A 343 15.71 -11.48 -3.41
C ASN A 343 14.41 -10.67 -3.32
N VAL A 344 13.35 -11.02 -4.06
CA VAL A 344 12.10 -10.23 -4.09
C VAL A 344 11.06 -10.77 -3.11
N TYR A 345 10.48 -9.86 -2.33
CA TYR A 345 9.44 -10.06 -1.34
C TYR A 345 8.25 -9.14 -1.64
N VAL A 346 7.04 -9.52 -1.21
CA VAL A 346 5.80 -8.81 -1.56
C VAL A 346 4.83 -8.71 -0.40
N ASP A 347 3.99 -7.68 -0.42
CA ASP A 347 2.84 -7.53 0.48
C ASP A 347 1.59 -7.04 -0.27
N ALA A 348 0.51 -6.80 0.49
CA ALA A 348 -0.73 -6.20 -0.01
C ALA A 348 -1.25 -5.08 0.93
N GLY A 349 -0.36 -4.44 1.69
CA GLY A 349 -0.71 -3.32 2.58
C GLY A 349 -1.32 -2.16 1.80
N LEU A 350 -1.93 -1.19 2.48
CA LEU A 350 -2.75 -0.12 1.88
C LEU A 350 -4.05 -0.64 1.23
N ALA A 351 -3.91 -1.46 0.19
CA ALA A 351 -5.02 -2.03 -0.55
C ALA A 351 -5.89 -2.95 0.31
N THR A 352 -5.29 -3.68 1.27
CA THR A 352 -6.03 -4.56 2.18
C THR A 352 -7.14 -3.82 2.94
N HIS A 353 -6.84 -2.70 3.60
CA HIS A 353 -7.87 -1.95 4.33
C HIS A 353 -8.76 -1.12 3.39
N ASN A 354 -8.22 -0.65 2.26
CA ASN A 354 -8.98 0.12 1.27
C ASN A 354 -10.04 -0.71 0.52
N LEU A 355 -9.77 -1.98 0.27
CA LEU A 355 -10.72 -2.89 -0.39
C LEU A 355 -11.79 -3.45 0.57
N GLY A 356 -11.65 -3.25 1.88
CA GLY A 356 -12.65 -3.64 2.87
C GLY A 356 -13.10 -5.10 2.72
N HIS A 357 -14.39 -5.31 2.41
CA HIS A 357 -14.96 -6.65 2.22
C HIS A 357 -14.28 -7.46 1.10
N ARG A 358 -13.61 -6.81 0.14
CA ARG A 358 -12.92 -7.46 -0.99
C ARG A 358 -11.48 -7.84 -0.70
N ALA A 359 -10.93 -7.51 0.47
CA ALA A 359 -9.56 -7.87 0.87
C ALA A 359 -9.21 -9.38 0.69
N PRO A 360 -10.11 -10.34 1.02
CA PRO A 360 -9.81 -11.76 0.82
C PRO A 360 -9.51 -12.14 -0.64
N ALA A 361 -10.12 -11.46 -1.61
CA ALA A 361 -9.85 -11.72 -3.02
C ALA A 361 -8.44 -11.26 -3.40
N LEU A 362 -8.04 -10.05 -2.98
CA LEU A 362 -6.68 -9.52 -3.21
C LEU A 362 -5.61 -10.46 -2.64
N ILE A 363 -5.78 -10.89 -1.39
CA ILE A 363 -4.83 -11.77 -0.70
C ILE A 363 -4.71 -13.11 -1.43
N ALA A 364 -5.84 -13.71 -1.82
CA ALA A 364 -5.84 -14.97 -2.57
C ALA A 364 -5.12 -14.83 -3.93
N GLU A 365 -5.34 -13.72 -4.65
CA GLU A 365 -4.70 -13.47 -5.95
C GLU A 365 -3.18 -13.23 -5.83
N LEU A 366 -2.71 -12.55 -4.78
CA LEU A 366 -1.28 -12.39 -4.52
C LEU A 366 -0.60 -13.76 -4.29
N LEU A 367 -1.29 -14.65 -3.58
CA LEU A 367 -0.80 -15.98 -3.19
C LEU A 367 -0.86 -17.03 -4.31
N GLU A 368 -1.36 -16.70 -5.50
CA GLU A 368 -1.43 -17.63 -6.64
C GLU A 368 -0.05 -18.13 -7.10
N LEU A 369 0.95 -17.23 -7.15
CA LEU A 369 2.32 -17.56 -7.58
C LEU A 369 3.38 -17.21 -6.53
N ALA A 370 3.11 -16.24 -5.65
CA ALA A 370 4.09 -15.79 -4.68
C ALA A 370 4.47 -16.94 -3.73
N PRO A 371 5.76 -17.30 -3.61
CA PRO A 371 6.18 -18.26 -2.61
C PRO A 371 5.78 -17.77 -1.21
N PHE A 372 5.09 -18.58 -0.41
CA PHE A 372 4.63 -18.16 0.92
C PHE A 372 5.74 -17.67 1.84
N GLY A 373 6.97 -18.14 1.66
CA GLY A 373 8.16 -17.65 2.36
C GLY A 373 8.65 -16.25 1.95
N LYS A 374 7.98 -15.62 0.98
CA LYS A 374 8.30 -14.30 0.42
C LYS A 374 7.13 -13.31 0.49
N VAL A 375 6.04 -13.68 1.14
CA VAL A 375 4.88 -12.80 1.39
C VAL A 375 4.94 -12.31 2.83
N LEU A 376 4.72 -11.01 3.05
CA LEU A 376 4.75 -10.39 4.37
C LEU A 376 3.45 -9.61 4.62
N TYR A 377 3.15 -9.39 5.89
CA TYR A 377 2.07 -8.50 6.32
C TYR A 377 2.56 -7.05 6.46
N SER A 378 1.88 -6.13 5.78
CA SER A 378 1.97 -4.70 6.07
C SER A 378 0.59 -4.08 6.18
N SER A 379 0.43 -3.07 7.03
CA SER A 379 -0.79 -2.29 7.09
C SER A 379 -0.78 -1.14 6.09
N ASP A 380 0.39 -0.54 5.87
CA ASP A 380 0.57 0.80 5.31
C ASP A 380 -0.32 1.86 5.99
N ALA A 381 -0.65 1.65 7.27
CA ALA A 381 -1.54 2.55 7.98
C ALA A 381 -0.86 3.91 8.20
N PHE A 382 -1.57 4.97 7.82
CA PHE A 382 -1.12 6.36 7.93
C PHE A 382 -2.18 7.21 8.63
N ALA A 383 -1.74 8.10 9.51
CA ALA A 383 -2.53 9.12 10.22
C ALA A 383 -3.63 8.61 11.19
N LEU A 384 -4.38 7.57 10.85
CA LEU A 384 -5.47 7.00 11.64
C LEU A 384 -5.08 5.64 12.21
N ALA A 385 -5.17 5.48 13.53
CA ALA A 385 -4.92 4.19 14.17
C ALA A 385 -5.96 3.12 13.77
N GLU A 386 -7.15 3.54 13.36
CA GLU A 386 -8.18 2.68 12.76
C GLU A 386 -7.64 1.80 11.62
N LEU A 387 -6.75 2.36 10.78
CA LEU A 387 -6.21 1.65 9.61
C LEU A 387 -5.25 0.51 10.00
N TYR A 388 -4.57 0.62 11.15
CA TYR A 388 -3.79 -0.49 11.70
C TYR A 388 -4.69 -1.66 12.08
N HIS A 389 -5.76 -1.37 12.82
CA HIS A 389 -6.72 -2.40 13.24
C HIS A 389 -7.42 -3.04 12.03
N LEU A 390 -7.91 -2.24 11.09
CA LEU A 390 -8.56 -2.74 9.87
C LEU A 390 -7.60 -3.55 9.01
N GLY A 391 -6.36 -3.07 8.82
CA GLY A 391 -5.33 -3.78 8.07
C GLY A 391 -5.07 -5.17 8.67
N ALA A 392 -4.85 -5.23 9.98
CA ALA A 392 -4.58 -6.50 10.69
C ALA A 392 -5.78 -7.45 10.64
N LEU A 393 -6.98 -6.96 10.94
CA LEU A 393 -8.20 -7.78 10.99
C LEU A 393 -8.56 -8.34 9.61
N LEU A 394 -8.62 -7.50 8.58
CA LEU A 394 -8.98 -7.93 7.22
C LEU A 394 -7.93 -8.85 6.63
N PHE A 395 -6.65 -8.64 6.96
CA PHE A 395 -5.57 -9.55 6.59
C PHE A 395 -5.74 -10.93 7.22
N ARG A 396 -5.92 -11.01 8.55
CA ARG A 396 -6.15 -12.27 9.27
C ARG A 396 -7.32 -13.03 8.68
N HIS A 397 -8.46 -12.36 8.48
CA HIS A 397 -9.64 -12.97 7.88
C HIS A 397 -9.40 -13.47 6.45
N GLY A 398 -8.72 -12.67 5.62
CA GLY A 398 -8.43 -13.04 4.24
C GLY A 398 -7.48 -14.23 4.13
N LEU A 399 -6.41 -14.23 4.91
CA LEU A 399 -5.42 -15.31 4.94
C LEU A 399 -6.01 -16.59 5.56
N ALA A 400 -6.73 -16.49 6.68
CA ALA A 400 -7.39 -17.64 7.31
C ALA A 400 -8.37 -18.30 6.33
N GLY A 401 -9.21 -17.50 5.66
CA GLY A 401 -10.17 -18.01 4.69
C GLY A 401 -9.50 -18.66 3.47
N PHE A 402 -8.36 -18.15 3.02
CA PHE A 402 -7.58 -18.79 1.94
C PHE A 402 -7.01 -20.14 2.38
N LEU A 403 -6.36 -20.18 3.54
CA LEU A 403 -5.70 -21.37 4.06
C LEU A 403 -6.69 -22.48 4.41
N ALA A 404 -7.79 -22.14 5.08
CA ALA A 404 -8.82 -23.09 5.47
C ALA A 404 -9.48 -23.76 4.25
N ARG A 405 -9.82 -22.98 3.21
CA ARG A 405 -10.36 -23.55 1.95
C ARG A 405 -9.40 -24.56 1.31
N GLY A 406 -8.09 -24.32 1.39
CA GLY A 406 -7.13 -25.28 0.86
C GLY A 406 -7.01 -26.56 1.71
N VAL A 407 -7.32 -26.52 3.01
CA VAL A 407 -7.44 -27.75 3.82
C VAL A 407 -8.71 -28.49 3.44
N ASP A 408 -9.85 -27.80 3.37
CA ASP A 408 -11.15 -28.34 2.94
C ASP A 408 -11.07 -29.04 1.56
N ASP A 409 -10.37 -28.40 0.61
CA ASP A 409 -10.16 -28.92 -0.75
C ASP A 409 -9.12 -30.05 -0.82
N GLY A 410 -8.41 -30.33 0.28
CA GLY A 410 -7.33 -31.32 0.34
C GLY A 410 -6.06 -30.90 -0.41
N ALA A 411 -5.86 -29.61 -0.64
CA ALA A 411 -4.65 -29.06 -1.27
C ALA A 411 -3.43 -29.11 -0.33
N TRP A 412 -3.65 -28.99 0.98
CA TRP A 412 -2.63 -29.11 2.03
C TRP A 412 -3.23 -29.54 3.38
N THR A 413 -2.38 -29.83 4.36
CA THR A 413 -2.81 -30.22 5.72
C THR A 413 -3.08 -29.01 6.61
N ALA A 414 -3.80 -29.19 7.72
CA ALA A 414 -3.96 -28.15 8.75
C ALA A 414 -2.60 -27.67 9.30
N GLY A 415 -1.65 -28.58 9.51
CA GLY A 415 -0.29 -28.22 9.95
C GLY A 415 0.50 -27.41 8.91
N ASP A 416 0.27 -27.65 7.62
CA ASP A 416 0.81 -26.78 6.57
C ASP A 416 0.19 -25.39 6.59
N ALA A 417 -1.12 -25.29 6.81
CA ALA A 417 -1.83 -24.03 6.93
C ALA A 417 -1.29 -23.19 8.10
N GLU A 418 -1.18 -23.75 9.30
CA GLU A 418 -0.60 -23.07 10.48
C GLU A 418 0.84 -22.61 10.22
N ARG A 419 1.67 -23.48 9.62
CA ARG A 419 3.05 -23.14 9.28
C ARG A 419 3.12 -21.96 8.30
N VAL A 420 2.28 -21.97 7.26
CA VAL A 420 2.22 -20.88 6.26
C VAL A 420 1.70 -19.59 6.89
N ALA A 421 0.66 -19.68 7.72
CA ALA A 421 0.16 -18.55 8.50
C ALA A 421 1.27 -17.90 9.34
N GLY A 422 2.05 -18.70 10.08
CA GLY A 422 3.16 -18.20 10.90
C GLY A 422 4.29 -17.55 10.08
N LEU A 423 4.61 -18.11 8.89
CA LEU A 423 5.60 -17.53 7.98
C LEU A 423 5.18 -16.12 7.55
N ILE A 424 3.95 -15.99 7.04
CA ILE A 424 3.45 -14.75 6.46
C ILE A 424 3.16 -13.69 7.54
N ALA A 425 2.60 -14.11 8.69
CA ALA A 425 2.24 -13.23 9.79
C ALA A 425 3.46 -12.51 10.40
N SER A 426 4.59 -13.20 10.55
CA SER A 426 5.77 -12.62 11.20
C SER A 426 7.11 -13.26 10.82
N GLY A 427 7.16 -14.56 10.53
CA GLY A 427 8.41 -15.29 10.33
C GLY A 427 9.27 -14.75 9.19
N ASN A 428 8.65 -14.38 8.06
CA ASN A 428 9.36 -13.83 6.91
C ASN A 428 9.94 -12.45 7.22
N ALA A 429 9.18 -11.57 7.88
CA ALA A 429 9.64 -10.24 8.25
C ALA A 429 10.83 -10.30 9.21
N ARG A 430 10.73 -11.10 10.29
CA ARG A 430 11.82 -11.31 11.25
C ARG A 430 13.10 -11.78 10.57
N ARG A 431 12.98 -12.74 9.65
CA ARG A 431 14.13 -13.28 8.90
C ARG A 431 14.79 -12.23 8.01
N VAL A 432 14.01 -11.43 7.28
CA VAL A 432 14.55 -10.47 6.29
C VAL A 432 15.12 -9.23 6.95
N TYR A 433 14.49 -8.75 8.03
CA TYR A 433 14.92 -7.55 8.75
C TYR A 433 15.87 -7.83 9.93
N GLY A 434 16.03 -9.10 10.34
CA GLY A 434 16.89 -9.47 11.47
C GLY A 434 16.36 -9.03 12.83
N ILE A 435 15.02 -9.01 13.00
CA ILE A 435 14.33 -8.50 14.20
C ILE A 435 13.61 -9.59 15.00
#